data_AF-A0A538LW17-F1
#
_entry.id   AF-A0A538LW17-F1
#
_cell.length_a   1.000
_cell.length_b   1.000
_cell.length_c   1.000
_cell.angle_alpha   90.00
_cell.angle_beta   90.00
_cell.angle_gamma   90.00
#
_symmetry.space_group_name_H-M   'P 1'
#
loop_
_entity.id
_entity.type
_entity.pdbx_description
1 polymer ?
#
loop_
_entity_poly.entity_id
_entity_poly.type
_entity_poly.pdbx_seq_one_letter_code
_entity_poly.pdbx_strand_id
1 'polypeptide(L)' 'MTGSSAELSSLATALDELTRRITAIADGYSSGDHDELAADLYAVERALAGAQRRLTKVIDTDRRQTR' A
#
# COMPACT_ATOMS: atom_id res chain seq x y z
N MET A 1 -3.61 -14.94 -20.69
CA MET A 1 -3.43 -14.68 -19.24
C MET A 1 -2.34 -13.63 -18.93
N THR A 2 -1.84 -12.86 -19.89
CA THR A 2 -0.80 -11.82 -19.66
C THR A 2 -1.33 -10.51 -19.05
N GLY A 3 -2.63 -10.22 -19.20
CA GLY A 3 -3.23 -8.99 -18.69
C GLY A 3 -3.28 -8.91 -17.16
N SER A 4 -3.57 -10.02 -16.49
CA SER A 4 -3.77 -10.03 -15.03
C SER A 4 -2.47 -9.76 -14.24
N SER A 5 -1.30 -10.23 -14.70
CA SER A 5 -0.03 -9.98 -14.00
C SER A 5 0.42 -8.51 -14.11
N ALA A 6 0.17 -7.88 -15.27
CA ALA A 6 0.44 -6.46 -15.50
C ALA A 6 -0.52 -5.58 -14.66
N GLU A 7 -1.80 -5.94 -14.60
CA GLU A 7 -2.80 -5.25 -13.79
C GLU A 7 -2.48 -5.35 -12.29
N LEU A 8 -2.12 -6.53 -11.78
CA LEU A 8 -1.69 -6.71 -10.39
C LEU A 8 -0.43 -5.89 -10.06
N SER A 9 0.53 -5.82 -10.99
CA SER A 9 1.73 -4.99 -10.82
C SER A 9 1.38 -3.49 -10.78
N SER A 10 0.43 -3.05 -11.62
CA SER A 10 -0.10 -1.68 -11.58
C SER A 10 -0.78 -1.35 -10.24
N LEU A 11 -1.61 -2.27 -9.74
CA LEU A 11 -2.27 -2.13 -8.44
C LEU A 11 -1.27 -2.09 -7.28
N ALA A 12 -0.17 -2.86 -7.36
CA ALA A 12 0.88 -2.80 -6.35
C ALA A 12 1.57 -1.43 -6.31
N THR A 13 1.82 -0.83 -7.47
CA THR A 13 2.37 0.54 -7.57
C THR A 13 1.38 1.57 -7.04
N ALA A 14 0.10 1.46 -7.39
CA ALA A 14 -0.94 2.39 -6.90
C ALA A 14 -1.08 2.32 -5.38
N LEU A 15 -0.96 1.12 -4.80
CA LEU A 15 -1.03 0.91 -3.36
C LEU A 15 0.19 1.48 -2.62
N ASP A 16 1.38 1.38 -3.21
CA ASP A 16 2.60 2.03 -2.68
C ASP A 16 2.45 3.55 -2.63
N GLU A 17 1.97 4.14 -3.74
CA GLU A 17 1.74 5.59 -3.84
C GLU A 17 0.68 6.06 -2.84
N LEU A 18 -0.43 5.33 -2.70
CA LEU A 18 -1.46 5.66 -1.72
C LEU A 18 -0.92 5.60 -0.30
N THR A 19 -0.11 4.58 0.02
CA THR A 19 0.51 4.42 1.34
C THR A 19 1.38 5.63 1.66
N ARG A 20 2.28 6.03 0.75
CA ARG A 20 3.16 7.21 0.92
C ARG A 20 2.38 8.50 1.12
N ARG A 21 1.32 8.72 0.34
CA ARG A 21 0.48 9.92 0.45
C ARG A 21 -0.22 10.00 1.80
N ILE A 22 -0.73 8.87 2.31
CA ILE A 22 -1.37 8.83 3.63
C ILE A 22 -0.35 9.08 4.74
N THR A 23 0.85 8.51 4.64
CA THR A 23 1.95 8.79 5.59
C THR A 23 2.27 10.28 5.63
N ALA A 24 2.44 10.93 4.48
CA ALA A 24 2.74 12.36 4.42
C ALA A 24 1.65 13.24 5.04
N ILE A 25 0.38 12.84 4.87
CA ILE A 25 -0.76 13.53 5.52
C ILE A 25 -0.73 13.30 7.03
N ALA A 26 -0.47 12.07 7.49
CA ALA A 26 -0.36 11.73 8.90
C ALA A 26 0.77 12.53 9.59
N ASP A 27 1.92 12.63 8.93
CA ASP A 27 3.09 13.41 9.40
C ASP A 27 2.77 14.90 9.51
N GLY A 28 1.92 15.42 8.61
CA GLY A 28 1.43 16.80 8.69
C GLY A 28 0.54 17.06 9.90
N TYR A 29 -0.27 16.07 10.31
CA TYR A 29 -1.15 16.17 11.48
C TYR A 29 -0.42 15.91 12.81
N SER A 30 0.61 15.05 12.82
CA SER A 30 1.40 14.75 14.03
C SER A 30 2.27 15.92 14.49
N SER A 31 2.45 16.93 13.65
CA SER A 31 3.17 18.17 13.98
C SER A 31 2.28 19.27 14.60
N GLY A 32 0.97 19.02 14.78
CA GLY A 32 0.01 19.96 15.35
C GLY A 32 -0.92 19.31 16.38
N ASP A 33 -2.01 19.99 16.77
CA ASP A 33 -2.96 19.52 17.82
C ASP A 33 -3.90 18.36 17.37
N HIS A 34 -3.56 17.64 16.30
CA HIS A 34 -4.43 16.63 15.67
C HIS A 34 -3.91 15.19 15.86
N ASP A 35 -3.43 14.87 17.07
CA ASP A 35 -2.83 13.57 17.40
C ASP A 35 -3.75 12.37 17.12
N GLU A 36 -5.05 12.48 17.40
CA GLU A 36 -6.01 11.40 17.14
C GLU A 36 -6.16 11.11 15.63
N LEU A 37 -6.25 12.16 14.81
CA LEU A 37 -6.35 12.01 13.35
C LEU A 37 -5.05 11.45 12.76
N ALA A 38 -3.89 11.87 13.27
CA ALA A 38 -2.61 11.30 12.89
C ALA A 38 -2.55 9.80 13.22
N ALA A 39 -3.00 9.40 14.41
CA ALA A 39 -3.02 8.01 14.84
C ALA A 39 -3.90 7.14 13.93
N ASP A 40 -5.09 7.63 13.56
CA ASP A 40 -5.99 6.95 12.63
C ASP A 40 -5.37 6.80 11.23
N LEU A 41 -4.73 7.85 10.71
CA LEU A 41 -4.05 7.79 9.41
C LEU A 41 -2.87 6.82 9.42
N TYR A 42 -2.09 6.74 10.49
CA TYR A 42 -1.06 5.71 10.65
C TYR A 42 -1.66 4.30 10.75
N ALA A 43 -2.86 4.13 11.31
CA ALA A 43 -3.54 2.84 11.31
C ALA A 43 -3.94 2.42 9.88
N VAL A 44 -4.42 3.36 9.08
CA VAL A 44 -4.70 3.14 7.65
C VAL A 44 -3.42 2.81 6.89
N GLU A 45 -2.33 3.56 7.07
CA GLU A 45 -1.01 3.28 6.48
C GLU A 45 -0.57 1.83 6.76
N ARG A 46 -0.63 1.38 8.02
CA ARG A 46 -0.24 0.01 8.39
C ARG A 46 -1.08 -1.05 7.68
N ALA A 47 -2.38 -0.79 7.53
CA ALA A 47 -3.28 -1.70 6.81
C ALA A 47 -2.91 -1.79 5.32
N LEU A 48 -2.60 -0.65 4.68
CA LEU A 48 -2.19 -0.59 3.28
C LEU A 48 -0.81 -1.24 3.06
N ALA A 49 0.17 -0.97 3.92
CA ALA A 49 1.48 -1.63 3.87
C ALA A 49 1.34 -3.16 4.03
N GLY A 50 0.43 -3.61 4.89
CA GLY A 50 0.08 -5.02 5.02
C GLY A 50 -0.53 -5.60 3.74
N ALA A 51 -1.44 -4.88 3.09
CA ALA A 51 -2.04 -5.27 1.82
C ALA A 51 -0.99 -5.31 0.68
N GLN A 52 -0.08 -4.34 0.60
CA GLN A 52 0.99 -4.27 -0.39
C GLN A 52 1.89 -5.50 -0.30
N ARG A 53 2.36 -5.84 0.90
CA ARG A 53 3.19 -7.04 1.13
C ARG A 53 2.47 -8.33 0.69
N ARG A 54 1.17 -8.43 0.92
CA ARG A 54 0.37 -9.61 0.48
C ARG A 54 0.24 -9.65 -1.04
N LEU A 55 -0.05 -8.51 -1.68
CA LEU A 55 -0.18 -8.41 -3.12
C LEU A 55 1.15 -8.75 -3.84
N THR A 56 2.29 -8.24 -3.35
CA THR A 56 3.61 -8.59 -3.88
C THR A 56 3.87 -10.10 -3.82
N LYS A 57 3.53 -10.76 -2.70
CA LYS A 57 3.67 -12.22 -2.57
C LYS A 57 2.79 -12.98 -3.58
N VAL A 58 1.57 -12.52 -3.83
CA VAL A 58 0.66 -13.11 -4.83
C VAL A 58 1.27 -12.98 -6.23
N ILE A 59 1.77 -11.78 -6.58
CA ILE A 59 2.45 -11.53 -7.87
C ILE A 59 3.67 -12.45 -8.04
N ASP A 60 4.50 -12.60 -7.01
CA ASP A 60 5.66 -13.48 -7.06
C ASP A 60 5.27 -14.96 -7.22
N THR A 61 4.14 -15.36 -6.63
CA THR A 61 3.60 -16.71 -6.76
C THR A 61 3.05 -16.96 -8.17
N ASP A 62 2.32 -16.01 -8.74
CA ASP A 62 1.79 -16.03 -10.11
C ASP A 62 2.91 -16.16 -11.17
N ARG A 63 3.98 -15.38 -11.00
CA ARG A 63 5.17 -15.43 -11.88
C ARG A 63 5.89 -16.77 -11.86
N ARG A 64 5.88 -17.48 -10.72
CA ARG A 64 6.50 -18.81 -10.59
C ARG A 64 5.68 -19.91 -11.26
N GLN A 65 4.36 -19.79 -11.30
CA GLN A 65 3.47 -20.77 -11.94
C GLN A 65 3.44 -20.66 -13.47
N THR A 66 3.75 -19.48 -14.00
CA THR A 66 3.77 -19.22 -15.45
C THR A 66 5.13 -19.58 -16.09
N ARG A 67 6.10 -20.05 -15.30
CA ARG A 67 7.48 -20.34 -15.71
C ARG A 67 7.75 -21.83 -15.71
#